data_AF-A0A9P3E556-F1
#
_entry.id   AF-A0A9P3E556-F1
#
_cell.length_a   1.000
_cell.length_b   1.000
_cell.length_c   1.000
_cell.angle_alpha   90.00
_cell.angle_beta   90.00
_cell.angle_gamma   90.00
#
_symmetry.space_group_name_H-M   'P 1'
#
loop_
_entity.id
_entity.type
_entity.pdbx_description
1 polymer ?
#
loop_
_entity_poly.entity_id
_entity_poly.type
_entity_poly.pdbx_seq_one_letter_code
_entity_poly.pdbx_strand_id
1 'polypeptide(L)'
;MSAEPGCIIILPPFQRTDVLTHAAGTLMHRILDSPALGGLGLRRSQTLTKPSKNAALRLGFEFEVIIRTHRVLPPSKEGVRRAFKSPRPGVHHQECMARDSWLSSITWEEWEHDKREHTAKLMARK
;
A
#
# COMPACT_ATOMS: atom_id res chain seq x y z
N MET A 1 -7.38 4.21 15.78
CA MET A 1 -7.83 3.18 14.83
C MET A 1 -7.25 3.48 13.45
N SER A 2 -6.82 2.47 12.70
CA SER A 2 -6.17 2.59 11.38
C SER A 2 -6.83 1.66 10.36
N ALA A 3 -6.63 1.94 9.07
CA ALA A 3 -7.05 1.06 7.97
C ALA A 3 -6.00 1.00 6.87
N GLU A 4 -6.09 -0.01 6.00
CA GLU A 4 -5.22 -0.16 4.83
C GLU A 4 -6.04 -0.11 3.52
N PRO A 5 -5.76 0.84 2.60
CA PRO A 5 -6.20 0.73 1.22
C PRO A 5 -5.36 -0.35 0.52
N GLY A 6 -5.72 -1.60 0.79
CA GLY A 6 -5.03 -2.80 0.34
C GLY A 6 -5.75 -3.47 -0.84
N CYS A 7 -5.06 -4.44 -1.45
CA CYS A 7 -5.62 -5.31 -2.49
C CYS A 7 -6.18 -4.56 -3.73
N ILE A 8 -5.68 -3.36 -4.03
CA ILE A 8 -6.02 -2.63 -5.24
C ILE A 8 -5.34 -3.32 -6.44
N ILE A 9 -6.14 -3.95 -7.30
CA ILE A 9 -5.66 -4.64 -8.50
C ILE A 9 -6.15 -3.87 -9.72
N ILE A 10 -5.19 -3.30 -10.46
CA ILE A 10 -5.47 -2.62 -11.73
C ILE A 10 -5.15 -3.57 -12.86
N LEU A 11 -6.16 -3.88 -13.68
CA LEU A 11 -5.99 -4.77 -14.83
C LEU A 11 -5.03 -4.14 -15.86
N PRO A 12 -4.24 -4.95 -16.59
CA PRO A 12 -3.19 -4.45 -17.48
C PRO A 12 -3.60 -3.31 -18.43
N PRO A 13 -4.77 -3.32 -19.08
CA PRO A 13 -5.20 -2.24 -19.97
C PRO A 13 -5.36 -0.87 -19.28
N PHE A 14 -5.58 -0.87 -17.96
CA PHE A 14 -5.78 0.34 -17.16
C PHE A 14 -4.55 0.70 -16.32
N GLN A 15 -3.45 -0.04 -16.43
CA GLN A 15 -2.22 0.31 -15.72
C GLN A 15 -1.59 1.56 -16.34
N ARG A 16 -0.96 2.38 -15.49
CA ARG A 16 -0.40 3.69 -15.89
C ARG A 16 -1.44 4.68 -16.45
N THR A 17 -2.71 4.46 -16.12
CA THR A 17 -3.79 5.45 -16.24
C THR A 17 -4.13 6.01 -14.85
N ASP A 18 -5.12 6.89 -14.74
CA ASP A 18 -5.54 7.48 -13.47
C ASP A 18 -6.38 6.54 -12.58
N VAL A 19 -6.73 5.34 -13.07
CA VAL A 19 -7.58 4.40 -12.31
C VAL A 19 -6.99 4.07 -10.94
N LEU A 20 -5.68 3.87 -10.83
CA LEU A 20 -5.03 3.64 -9.52
C LEU A 20 -5.18 4.86 -8.60
N THR A 21 -4.97 6.05 -9.14
CA THR A 21 -5.05 7.31 -8.38
C THR A 21 -6.46 7.52 -7.86
N HIS A 22 -7.48 7.34 -8.69
CA HIS A 22 -8.87 7.47 -8.27
C HIS A 22 -9.25 6.40 -7.24
N ALA A 23 -8.93 5.13 -7.49
CA ALA A 23 -9.27 4.06 -6.56
C ALA A 23 -8.62 4.25 -5.18
N ALA A 24 -7.32 4.54 -5.15
CA ALA A 24 -6.61 4.77 -3.89
C ALA A 24 -7.06 6.07 -3.21
N GLY A 25 -7.21 7.16 -3.97
CA GLY A 25 -7.63 8.45 -3.45
C GLY A 25 -9.04 8.42 -2.84
N THR A 26 -10.01 7.78 -3.49
CA THR A 26 -11.35 7.58 -2.93
C THR A 26 -11.32 6.77 -1.63
N LEU A 27 -10.50 5.72 -1.54
CA LEU A 27 -10.32 4.97 -0.30
C LEU A 27 -9.67 5.82 0.80
N MET A 28 -8.68 6.64 0.45
CA MET A 28 -8.02 7.56 1.39
C MET A 28 -9.00 8.60 1.95
N HIS A 29 -9.81 9.23 1.10
CA HIS A 29 -10.93 10.08 1.52
C HIS A 29 -11.87 9.33 2.47
N ARG A 30 -12.30 8.12 2.10
CA ARG A 30 -13.19 7.33 2.96
C ARG A 30 -12.57 7.00 4.32
N ILE A 31 -11.27 6.73 4.38
CA ILE A 31 -10.57 6.36 5.62
C ILE A 31 -10.34 7.59 6.51
N LEU A 32 -9.81 8.67 5.94
CA LEU A 32 -9.22 9.78 6.69
C LEU A 32 -10.14 11.00 6.83
N ASP A 33 -11.05 11.26 5.88
CA ASP A 33 -11.99 12.37 6.04
C ASP A 33 -12.87 12.14 7.28
N SER A 34 -13.24 13.24 7.93
CA SER A 34 -14.13 13.19 9.09
C SER A 34 -15.53 12.68 8.70
N PRO A 35 -16.33 12.18 9.67
CA PRO A 35 -17.72 11.79 9.39
C PRO A 35 -18.56 12.92 8.77
N ALA A 36 -18.29 14.19 9.13
CA ALA A 36 -18.96 15.36 8.55
C ALA A 36 -18.66 15.55 7.05
N LEU A 37 -17.53 15.03 6.58
CA LEU A 37 -17.13 15.02 5.16
C LEU A 37 -17.46 13.68 4.47
N GLY A 38 -18.17 12.77 5.16
CA GLY A 38 -18.55 11.46 4.62
C GLY A 38 -17.46 10.38 4.74
N GLY A 39 -16.37 10.65 5.47
CA GLY A 39 -15.34 9.66 5.76
C GLY A 39 -15.60 8.88 7.06
N LEU A 40 -14.60 8.12 7.50
CA LEU A 40 -14.62 7.31 8.72
C LEU A 40 -13.91 7.98 9.91
N GLY A 41 -13.17 9.08 9.67
CA GLY A 41 -12.39 9.77 10.69
C GLY A 41 -11.30 8.92 11.34
N LEU A 42 -10.73 7.95 10.61
CA LEU A 42 -9.66 7.12 11.15
C LEU A 42 -8.37 7.92 11.22
N ARG A 43 -7.54 7.61 12.23
CA ARG A 43 -6.32 8.38 12.50
C ARG A 43 -5.17 8.09 11.54
N ARG A 44 -5.30 7.04 10.72
CA ARG A 44 -4.20 6.51 9.91
C ARG A 44 -4.68 5.65 8.75
N SER A 45 -4.10 5.89 7.58
CA SER A 45 -4.14 5.04 6.40
C SER A 45 -2.75 4.47 6.15
N GLN A 46 -2.61 3.15 6.00
CA GLN A 46 -1.30 2.51 5.79
C GLN A 46 -1.32 1.51 4.65
N THR A 47 -0.20 1.28 3.97
CA THR A 47 -0.12 0.31 2.87
C THR A 47 1.16 -0.51 2.91
N LEU A 48 1.05 -1.78 2.53
CA LEU A 48 2.15 -2.74 2.49
C LEU A 48 2.51 -3.11 1.04
N THR A 49 3.47 -2.43 0.44
CA THR A 49 3.76 -2.55 -1.00
C THR A 49 5.08 -3.28 -1.31
N LYS A 50 5.16 -3.91 -2.51
CA LYS A 50 6.43 -4.35 -3.14
C LYS A 50 6.66 -3.64 -4.48
N PRO A 51 5.82 -3.81 -5.53
CA PRO A 51 5.97 -3.08 -6.81
C PRO A 51 5.42 -1.64 -6.80
N SER A 52 4.71 -1.24 -5.74
CA SER A 52 3.88 -0.01 -5.73
C SER A 52 4.44 1.12 -4.85
N LYS A 53 5.73 1.08 -4.50
CA LYS A 53 6.34 2.12 -3.64
C LYS A 53 6.21 3.52 -4.24
N ASN A 54 6.55 3.65 -5.53
CA ASN A 54 6.48 4.93 -6.22
C ASN A 54 5.04 5.47 -6.30
N ALA A 55 4.04 4.58 -6.42
CA ALA A 55 2.65 5.00 -6.42
C ALA A 55 2.19 5.46 -5.02
N ALA A 56 2.62 4.77 -3.95
CA ALA A 56 2.35 5.19 -2.58
C ALA A 56 2.99 6.56 -2.29
N LEU A 57 4.27 6.74 -2.60
CA LEU A 57 4.97 8.01 -2.46
C LEU A 57 4.31 9.12 -3.28
N ARG A 58 3.89 8.82 -4.52
CA ARG A 58 3.16 9.78 -5.36
C ARG A 58 1.84 10.21 -4.71
N LEU A 59 1.11 9.30 -4.09
CA LEU A 59 -0.14 9.59 -3.36
C LEU A 59 0.08 10.30 -2.02
N GLY A 60 1.34 10.54 -1.63
CA GLY A 60 1.69 11.28 -0.41
C GLY A 60 1.97 10.42 0.82
N PHE A 61 1.95 9.09 0.69
CA PHE A 61 2.36 8.20 1.78
C PHE A 61 3.84 8.38 2.11
N GLU A 62 4.15 8.30 3.41
CA GLU A 62 5.51 8.40 3.92
C GLU A 62 6.04 7.04 4.37
N PHE A 63 7.31 6.76 4.04
CA PHE A 63 7.96 5.51 4.43
C PHE A 63 8.18 5.46 5.94
N GLU A 64 7.92 4.31 6.53
CA GLU A 64 8.19 4.09 7.95
C GLU A 64 9.19 2.95 8.18
N VAL A 65 8.89 1.76 7.67
CA VAL A 65 9.66 0.56 8.04
C VAL A 65 9.61 -0.54 6.99
N ILE A 66 10.64 -1.38 6.99
CA ILE A 66 10.65 -2.67 6.30
C ILE A 66 10.32 -3.77 7.31
N ILE A 67 9.18 -4.42 7.11
CA ILE A 67 8.79 -5.61 7.89
C ILE A 67 9.45 -6.83 7.25
N ARG A 68 10.50 -7.34 7.89
CA ARG A 68 11.27 -8.50 7.43
C ARG A 68 10.45 -9.79 7.53
N THR A 69 10.49 -10.62 6.47
CA THR A 69 9.84 -11.94 6.42
C THR A 69 8.31 -11.85 6.68
N HIS A 70 7.67 -10.76 6.28
CA HIS A 70 6.28 -10.49 6.63
C HIS A 70 5.29 -11.50 6.02
N ARG A 71 5.54 -11.99 4.80
CA ARG A 71 4.67 -12.98 4.15
C ARG A 71 5.47 -14.15 3.59
N VAL A 72 4.96 -15.36 3.82
CA VAL A 72 5.31 -16.55 3.02
C VAL A 72 4.54 -16.46 1.71
N LEU A 73 5.23 -16.63 0.59
CA LEU A 73 4.66 -16.52 -0.74
C LEU A 73 4.26 -17.90 -1.27
N PRO A 74 3.26 -17.98 -2.16
CA PRO A 74 2.99 -19.22 -2.89
C PRO A 74 4.24 -19.72 -3.65
N PRO A 75 4.40 -21.03 -3.89
CA PRO A 75 5.59 -21.60 -4.53
C PRO A 75 5.95 -20.98 -5.88
N SER A 76 4.96 -20.47 -6.62
CA SER A 76 5.14 -19.83 -7.94
C SER A 76 5.65 -18.39 -7.90
N LYS A 77 5.92 -17.81 -6.72
CA LYS A 77 6.27 -16.39 -6.55
C LYS A 77 7.66 -16.20 -5.95
N GLU A 78 8.46 -15.35 -6.59
CA GLU A 78 9.80 -15.03 -6.09
C GLU A 78 9.80 -14.06 -4.88
N GLY A 79 10.57 -14.43 -3.86
CA GLY A 79 10.86 -13.65 -2.66
C GLY A 79 11.94 -12.58 -2.86
N VAL A 80 12.40 -11.96 -1.76
CA VAL A 80 13.42 -10.88 -1.80
C VAL A 80 14.82 -11.41 -1.47
N ARG A 81 14.93 -12.48 -0.68
CA ARG A 81 16.24 -12.97 -0.22
C ARG A 81 16.79 -14.03 -1.17
N ARG A 82 17.63 -13.58 -2.11
CA ARG A 82 18.39 -14.42 -3.05
C ARG A 82 19.28 -15.46 -2.35
N ALA A 83 19.71 -15.20 -1.12
CA ALA A 83 20.54 -16.12 -0.33
C ALA A 83 19.81 -17.41 0.09
N PHE A 84 18.46 -17.43 0.02
CA PHE A 84 17.62 -18.58 0.36
C PHE A 84 16.80 -19.03 -0.85
N LYS A 85 17.43 -19.10 -2.03
CA LYS A 85 16.86 -19.83 -3.18
C LYS A 85 16.71 -21.33 -2.88
N SER A 86 17.34 -21.81 -1.81
CA SER A 86 17.20 -23.17 -1.31
C SER A 86 16.06 -23.24 -0.30
N PRO A 87 15.19 -24.26 -0.40
CA PRO A 87 14.17 -24.56 0.61
C PRO A 87 14.75 -24.59 2.02
N ARG A 88 13.99 -24.18 3.04
CA ARG A 88 14.35 -24.42 4.44
C ARG A 88 13.88 -25.83 4.79
N PRO A 89 14.75 -26.84 4.89
CA PRO A 89 14.31 -28.23 5.05
C PRO A 89 13.57 -28.43 6.36
N GLY A 90 12.55 -29.29 6.37
CA GLY A 90 11.90 -29.73 7.61
C GLY A 90 11.01 -28.69 8.29
N VAL A 91 10.60 -27.64 7.57
CA VAL A 91 9.59 -26.69 8.06
C VAL A 91 8.35 -26.67 7.16
N HIS A 92 7.24 -26.17 7.70
CA HIS A 92 6.05 -25.88 6.93
C HIS A 92 6.35 -24.87 5.81
N HIS A 93 5.85 -25.14 4.59
CA HIS A 93 6.13 -24.35 3.39
C HIS A 93 7.63 -24.22 3.07
N GLN A 94 8.41 -25.30 3.25
CA GLN A 94 9.85 -25.34 2.98
C GLN A 94 10.21 -24.87 1.57
N GLU A 95 9.36 -25.18 0.59
CA GLU A 95 9.47 -24.81 -0.82
C GLU A 95 9.12 -23.34 -1.11
N CYS A 96 8.48 -22.66 -0.16
CA CYS A 96 8.00 -21.30 -0.35
C CYS A 96 9.06 -20.27 0.05
N MET A 97 9.18 -19.23 -0.76
CA MET A 97 9.99 -18.06 -0.40
C MET A 97 9.22 -17.12 0.53
N ALA A 98 9.95 -16.28 1.25
CA ALA A 98 9.37 -15.18 2.03
C ALA A 98 9.64 -13.80 1.41
N ARG A 99 8.80 -12.84 1.75
CA ARG A 99 8.85 -11.46 1.26
C ARG A 99 8.86 -10.47 2.42
N ASP A 100 9.75 -9.50 2.33
CA ASP A 100 9.71 -8.32 3.18
C ASP A 100 8.60 -7.37 2.68
N SER A 101 7.94 -6.64 3.58
CA SER A 101 6.95 -5.64 3.21
C SER A 101 7.47 -4.24 3.51
N TRP A 102 7.25 -3.33 2.57
CA TRP A 102 7.56 -1.91 2.74
C TRP A 102 6.29 -1.23 3.24
N LEU A 103 6.30 -0.81 4.50
CA LEU A 103 5.19 -0.13 5.14
C LEU A 103 5.36 1.38 4.94
N SER A 104 4.28 2.02 4.51
CA SER A 104 4.16 3.47 4.48
C SER A 104 2.78 3.89 4.98
N SER A 105 2.64 5.11 5.48
CA SER A 105 1.37 5.61 6.00
C SER A 105 1.11 7.09 5.70
N ILE A 106 -0.12 7.51 5.97
CA ILE A 106 -0.53 8.90 6.14
C ILE A 106 -1.34 8.97 7.44
N THR A 107 -1.03 9.95 8.29
CA THR A 107 -1.81 10.26 9.50
C THR A 107 -2.93 11.26 9.21
N TRP A 108 -3.92 11.35 10.11
CA TRP A 108 -4.99 12.33 9.97
C TRP A 108 -4.48 13.78 10.02
N GLU A 109 -3.43 14.07 10.79
CA GLU A 109 -2.82 15.40 10.88
C GLU A 109 -2.23 15.82 9.53
N GLU A 110 -1.45 14.94 8.90
CA GLU A 110 -0.91 15.15 7.56
C GLU A 110 -2.02 15.25 6.50
N TRP A 111 -3.07 14.44 6.65
CA TRP A 111 -4.24 14.48 5.78
C TRP A 111 -4.92 15.83 5.78
N GLU A 112 -5.25 16.34 6.96
CA GLU A 112 -5.93 17.64 7.12
C GLU A 112 -5.02 18.81 6.76
N HIS A 113 -3.71 18.68 6.97
CA HIS A 113 -2.75 19.72 6.67
C HIS A 113 -2.57 19.93 5.15
N ASP A 114 -2.16 18.90 4.40
CA ASP A 114 -1.84 19.05 2.98
C ASP A 114 -2.08 17.81 2.11
N LYS A 115 -2.02 16.59 2.67
CA LYS A 115 -2.10 15.36 1.84
C LYS A 115 -3.47 15.17 1.20
N ARG A 116 -4.55 15.69 1.81
CA ARG A 116 -5.89 15.69 1.22
C ARG A 116 -5.95 16.52 -0.06
N GLU A 117 -5.43 17.75 -0.03
CA GLU A 117 -5.40 18.62 -1.20
C GLU A 117 -4.47 18.06 -2.28
N HIS A 118 -3.30 17.55 -1.90
CA HIS A 118 -2.38 16.86 -2.81
C HIS A 118 -3.06 15.69 -3.53
N THR A 119 -3.78 14.85 -2.79
CA THR A 119 -4.52 13.70 -3.36
C THR A 119 -5.61 14.16 -4.31
N ALA A 120 -6.38 15.19 -3.94
CA ALA A 120 -7.41 15.76 -4.81
C ALA A 120 -6.81 16.32 -6.12
N LYS A 121 -5.66 17.00 -6.05
CA LYS A 121 -4.93 17.50 -7.24
C LYS A 121 -4.48 16.37 -8.16
N LEU A 122 -4.08 15.22 -7.62
CA LEU A 122 -3.74 14.05 -8.42
C LEU A 122 -4.96 13.45 -9.12
N MET A 123 -6.10 13.37 -8.41
CA MET A 123 -7.36 12.85 -8.95
C MET A 123 -8.01 13.78 -9.97
N ALA A 124 -7.66 15.08 -9.98
CA ALA A 124 -8.18 16.05 -10.94
C ALA A 124 -7.40 16.10 -12.27
N ARG A 125 -6.32 15.32 -12.41
CA ARG A 125 -5.54 15.28 -13.66
C ARG A 125 -6.35 14.58 -14.76
N LYS A 126 -6.25 15.10 -15.98
CA LYS A 126 -6.83 14.52 -17.19
C LYS A 126 -5.82 13.63 -17.90
#